data_AF-A0A9D9H1M2-F1
#
_entry.id   AF-A0A9D9H1M2-F1
#
_cell.length_a   1.000
_cell.length_b   1.000
_cell.length_c   1.000
_cell.angle_alpha   90.00
_cell.angle_beta   90.00
_cell.angle_gamma   90.00
#
_symmetry.space_group_name_H-M   'P 1'
#
loop_
_entity.id
_entity.type
_entity.pdbx_description
1 polymer ?
#
loop_
_entity_poly.entity_id
_entity_poly.type
_entity_poly.pdbx_seq_one_letter_code
_entity_poly.pdbx_strand_id
1 'polypeptide(L)' 'MSTMELRGVEKAKIECAEKLFNNVSTSHVRYHQVQNYQNLLDIMQNLE' A
#
# COMPACT_ATOMS: atom_id res chain seq x y z
N MET A 1 8.67 18.13 6.06
CA MET A 1 7.40 17.48 5.69
C MET A 1 6.70 17.09 6.97
N SER A 2 5.41 17.37 7.11
CA SER A 2 4.61 16.93 8.26
C SER A 2 4.37 15.42 8.14
N THR A 3 4.67 14.66 9.19
CA THR A 3 4.40 13.22 9.25
C THR A 3 2.90 12.99 9.41
N MET A 4 2.33 12.11 8.58
CA MET A 4 0.93 11.68 8.76
C MET A 4 0.89 10.56 9.80
N GLU A 5 0.30 10.85 10.96
CA GLU A 5 0.08 9.85 12.01
C GLU A 5 -1.18 9.03 11.71
N LEU A 6 -1.01 7.72 11.49
CA LEU A 6 -2.13 6.81 11.22
C LEU A 6 -2.72 6.27 12.52
N ARG A 7 -4.02 6.49 12.70
CA ARG A 7 -4.83 5.88 13.75
C ARG A 7 -5.05 4.40 13.47
N GLY A 8 -5.47 3.66 14.49
CA GLY A 8 -5.71 2.21 14.37
C GLY A 8 -6.67 1.84 13.23
N VAL A 9 -7.74 2.63 13.04
CA VAL A 9 -8.70 2.40 11.94
C VAL A 9 -8.08 2.57 10.55
N GLU A 10 -7.13 3.50 10.38
CA GLU A 10 -6.46 3.70 9.09
C GLU A 10 -5.50 2.55 8.80
N LYS A 11 -4.75 2.09 9.82
CA LYS A 11 -3.90 0.90 9.71
C LYS A 11 -4.71 -0.35 9.33
N ALA A 12 -5.86 -0.56 9.98
CA ALA A 12 -6.74 -1.68 9.67
C ALA A 12 -7.29 -1.62 8.24
N LYS A 13 -7.65 -0.42 7.74
CA LYS A 13 -8.12 -0.25 6.35
C LYS A 13 -7.05 -0.64 5.33
N ILE A 14 -5.79 -0.26 5.58
CA ILE A 14 -4.66 -0.59 4.70
C ILE A 14 -4.43 -2.11 4.69
N GLU A 15 -4.41 -2.74 5.86
CA GLU A 15 -4.23 -4.20 5.97
C GLU A 15 -5.34 -4.98 5.24
N CYS A 16 -6.59 -4.53 5.37
CA CYS A 16 -7.71 -5.13 4.65
C CYS A 16 -7.57 -4.97 3.13
N ALA A 17 -7.14 -3.80 2.65
CA ALA A 17 -6.95 -3.55 1.22
C ALA A 17 -5.81 -4.41 0.66
N GLU A 18 -4.70 -4.55 1.40
CA GLU A 18 -3.59 -5.41 1.01
C GLU A 18 -4.03 -6.87 0.86
N LYS A 19 -4.75 -7.41 1.85
CA LYS A 19 -5.32 -8.77 1.77
C LYS A 19 -6.30 -8.92 0.60
N LEU A 20 -7.18 -7.95 0.41
CA LEU A 20 -8.19 -8.01 -0.66
C LEU A 20 -7.52 -8.04 -2.04
N PHE A 21 -6.64 -7.10 -2.34
CA PHE A 21 -6.07 -6.96 -3.68
C PHE A 21 -4.96 -7.97 -3.97
N ASN A 22 -4.16 -8.34 -2.98
CA ASN A 22 -3.01 -9.22 -3.23
C ASN A 22 -3.34 -10.70 -3.08
N ASN A 23 -4.33 -11.06 -2.25
CA ASN A 23 -4.62 -12.46 -1.95
C ASN A 23 -5.98 -12.94 -2.48
N VAL A 24 -6.98 -12.05 -2.57
CA VAL A 24 -8.37 -12.43 -2.90
C VAL A 24 -8.78 -12.02 -4.31
N SER A 25 -8.33 -10.85 -4.76
CA SER A 25 -8.65 -10.30 -6.07
C SER A 25 -8.02 -11.14 -7.18
N THR A 26 -8.81 -11.44 -8.22
CA THR A 26 -8.33 -12.08 -9.45
C THR A 26 -7.82 -11.07 -10.48
N SER A 27 -7.95 -9.77 -10.20
CA SER A 27 -7.40 -8.72 -11.06
C SER A 27 -5.87 -8.71 -10.96
N HIS A 28 -5.20 -8.51 -12.10
CA HIS A 28 -3.74 -8.38 -12.18
C HIS A 28 -3.24 -7.02 -11.67
N VAL A 29 -3.53 -6.70 -10.41
CA VAL A 29 -3.10 -5.47 -9.74
C VAL A 29 -2.54 -5.82 -8.37
N ARG A 30 -1.52 -5.08 -7.93
CA ARG A 30 -0.91 -5.24 -6.60
C ARG A 30 -1.13 -3.97 -5.78
N TYR A 31 -1.62 -4.13 -4.56
CA TYR A 31 -1.82 -3.02 -3.63
C TYR A 31 -0.58 -2.83 -2.76
N HIS A 32 -0.17 -1.57 -2.60
CA HIS A 32 0.86 -1.15 -1.66
C HIS A 32 0.61 0.31 -1.22
N GLN A 33 0.83 0.63 0.05
CA GLN A 33 0.77 2.01 0.54
C GLN A 33 2.05 2.78 0.19
N VAL A 34 1.96 4.09 -0.08
CA VAL A 34 3.13 4.94 -0.32
C VAL A 34 3.08 6.20 0.53
N GLN A 35 4.24 6.67 0.99
CA GLN A 35 4.33 7.88 1.83
C GLN A 35 4.82 9.11 1.06
N ASN A 36 5.57 8.90 -0.03
CA ASN A 36 6.10 9.96 -0.88
C ASN A 36 6.43 9.39 -2.27
N TYR A 37 6.83 10.28 -3.18
CA TYR A 37 7.13 9.90 -4.56
C TYR A 37 8.33 8.95 -4.68
N GLN A 38 9.37 9.12 -3.87
CA GLN A 38 10.52 8.23 -3.89
C GLN A 38 10.12 6.80 -3.49
N ASN A 39 9.32 6.66 -2.43
CA ASN A 39 8.84 5.36 -1.98
C ASN A 39 8.01 4.64 -3.05
N LEU A 40 7.22 5.38 -3.84
CA LEU A 40 6.53 4.82 -5.01
C LEU A 40 7.53 4.29 -6.05
N LEU A 41 8.55 5.09 -6.42
CA LEU A 41 9.56 4.68 -7.38
C LEU A 41 10.33 3.43 -6.91
N ASP A 42 10.69 3.37 -5.63
CA ASP A 42 11.38 2.23 -5.05
C ASP A 42 10.53 0.95 -5.15
N ILE A 43 9.22 1.04 -4.87
CA ILE A 43 8.31 -0.10 -5.03
C ILE A 43 8.24 -0.52 -6.49
N MET A 44 8.06 0.42 -7.41
CA MET A 44 7.97 0.13 -8.84
C MET A 44 9.23 -0.54 -9.40
N GLN A 45 10.41 -0.18 -8.88
CA GLN A 45 11.67 -0.82 -9.28
C GLN A 45 11.82 -2.25 -8.74
N ASN A 46 11.17 -2.58 -7.63
CA ASN A 46 11.21 -3.92 -7.02
C ASN A 46 10.00 -4.80 -7.39
N LEU A 47 9.13 -4.33 -8.29
CA LEU A 47 8.07 -5.15 -8.88
C LEU A 47 8.68 -5.92 -10.06
N GLU A 48 9.12 -7.15 -9.79
CA GLU A 48 9.40 -8.16 -10.84
C GLU A 48 8.11 -8.59 -11.57
#